data_AF-A0A1M5XVP3-F1
#
_entry.id   AF-A0A1M5XVP3-F1
#
_cell.length_a   1.000
_cell.length_b   1.000
_cell.length_c   1.000
_cell.angle_alpha   90.00
_cell.angle_beta   90.00
_cell.angle_gamma   90.00
#
_symmetry.space_group_name_H-M   'P 1'
#
loop_
_entity.id
_entity.type
_entity.pdbx_description
1 polymer ?
#
loop_
_entity_poly.entity_id
_entity_poly.type
_entity_poly.pdbx_seq_one_letter_code
_entity_poly.pdbx_strand_id
1 'polypeptide(L)'
;MKDLIIKAKQGDSMATETIINKYMPLVISEASKYHIPGYEFEDIVQHSILSIIKAINLYNINSNSFSSFLAITVKRSNINLLKGTIKHYREVQDETILNNSIDLYGFTVEDEVIAYDMVDKL
;
A
#
# COMPACT_ATOMS: atom_id res chain seq x y z
N MET A 1 -15.63 -7.22 9.74
CA MET A 1 -14.78 -6.31 8.91
C MET A 1 -14.61 -4.96 9.56
N LYS A 2 -15.69 -4.23 9.88
CA LYS A 2 -15.59 -2.92 10.58
C LYS A 2 -14.79 -3.00 11.88
N ASP A 3 -15.08 -3.95 12.75
CA ASP A 3 -14.36 -4.12 14.02
C ASP A 3 -12.88 -4.48 13.82
N LEU A 4 -12.58 -5.27 12.79
CA LEU A 4 -11.20 -5.63 12.42
C LEU A 4 -10.41 -4.38 11.99
N ILE A 5 -11.02 -3.51 11.20
CA ILE A 5 -10.42 -2.23 10.79
C ILE A 5 -10.21 -1.31 11.99
N ILE A 6 -11.16 -1.25 12.93
CA ILE A 6 -11.03 -0.45 14.17
C ILE A 6 -9.83 -0.92 14.99
N LYS A 7 -9.70 -2.23 15.20
CA LYS A 7 -8.55 -2.81 15.92
C LYS A 7 -7.23 -2.51 15.21
N ALA A 8 -7.18 -2.71 13.90
CA ALA A 8 -5.99 -2.43 13.10
C ALA A 8 -5.58 -0.95 13.20
N LYS A 9 -6.53 -0.01 13.12
CA LYS A 9 -6.30 1.43 13.36
C LYS A 9 -5.80 1.77 14.77
N GLN A 10 -6.05 0.90 15.76
CA GLN A 10 -5.57 1.05 17.13
C GLN A 10 -4.19 0.43 17.34
N GLY A 11 -3.53 -0.07 16.27
CA GLY A 11 -2.20 -0.67 16.35
C GLY A 11 -2.21 -2.18 16.63
N ASP A 12 -3.37 -2.85 16.54
CA ASP A 12 -3.43 -4.32 16.63
C ASP A 12 -2.79 -4.94 15.38
N SER A 13 -1.54 -5.40 15.53
CA SER A 13 -0.76 -5.99 14.44
C SER A 13 -1.42 -7.24 13.86
N MET A 14 -2.08 -8.07 14.69
CA MET A 14 -2.78 -9.27 14.22
C MET A 14 -4.00 -8.89 13.37
N ALA A 15 -4.71 -7.83 13.74
CA ALA A 15 -5.81 -7.31 12.94
C ALA A 15 -5.33 -6.77 11.59
N THR A 16 -4.21 -6.03 11.58
CA THR A 16 -3.56 -5.54 10.35
C THR A 16 -3.13 -6.71 9.46
N GLU A 17 -2.43 -7.70 10.01
CA GLU A 17 -1.99 -8.90 9.28
C GLU A 17 -3.17 -9.68 8.70
N THR A 18 -4.26 -9.83 9.47
CA THR A 18 -5.48 -10.47 9.00
C THR A 18 -6.09 -9.75 7.80
N ILE A 19 -6.08 -8.41 7.81
CA ILE A 19 -6.56 -7.62 6.68
C ILE A 19 -5.64 -7.82 5.47
N ILE A 20 -4.33 -7.68 5.64
CA ILE A 20 -3.35 -7.85 4.56
C ILE A 20 -3.53 -9.22 3.90
N ASN A 21 -3.49 -10.31 4.69
CA ASN A 21 -3.66 -11.68 4.20
C ASN A 21 -4.95 -11.87 3.40
N LYS A 22 -6.05 -11.25 3.84
CA LYS A 22 -7.32 -11.33 3.12
C LYS A 22 -7.25 -10.69 1.73
N TYR A 23 -6.46 -9.64 1.55
CA TYR A 23 -6.34 -8.92 0.28
C TYR A 23 -5.06 -9.27 -0.50
N MET A 24 -4.22 -10.20 -0.02
CA MET A 24 -3.03 -10.65 -0.74
C MET A 24 -3.31 -11.13 -2.18
N PRO A 25 -4.39 -11.88 -2.48
CA PRO A 25 -4.70 -12.25 -3.86
C PRO A 25 -4.91 -11.04 -4.78
N LEU A 26 -5.51 -9.95 -4.26
CA LEU A 26 -5.66 -8.69 -4.98
C LEU A 26 -4.29 -8.02 -5.19
N VAL A 27 -3.44 -8.01 -4.16
CA VAL A 27 -2.08 -7.45 -4.26
C VAL A 27 -1.27 -8.15 -5.34
N ILE A 28 -1.20 -9.48 -5.29
CA ILE A 28 -0.43 -10.30 -6.25
C ILE A 28 -0.96 -10.11 -7.68
N SER A 29 -2.30 -10.15 -7.83
CA SER A 29 -2.92 -10.00 -9.15
C SER A 29 -2.79 -8.59 -9.73
N GLU A 30 -2.78 -7.54 -8.90
CA GLU A 30 -2.51 -6.18 -9.38
C GLU A 30 -1.01 -5.95 -9.65
N ALA A 31 -0.11 -6.39 -8.76
CA ALA A 31 1.34 -6.23 -8.91
C ALA A 31 1.85 -6.87 -10.21
N SER A 32 1.37 -8.07 -10.55
CA SER A 32 1.80 -8.80 -11.75
C SER A 32 1.45 -8.11 -13.07
N LYS A 33 0.63 -7.06 -13.06
CA LYS A 33 0.28 -6.26 -14.26
C LYS A 33 1.34 -5.22 -14.60
N TYR A 34 2.30 -4.98 -13.71
CA TYR A 34 3.28 -3.91 -13.84
C TYR A 34 4.68 -4.49 -13.96
N HIS A 35 5.46 -3.93 -14.88
CA HIS A 35 6.91 -4.12 -14.95
C HIS A 35 7.55 -2.75 -14.78
N ILE A 36 8.10 -2.50 -13.60
CA ILE A 36 8.64 -1.19 -13.21
C ILE A 36 10.17 -1.30 -13.24
N PRO A 37 10.88 -0.54 -14.10
CA PRO A 37 12.33 -0.64 -14.18
C PRO A 37 13.01 -0.38 -12.83
N GLY A 38 13.89 -1.29 -12.42
CA GLY A 38 14.62 -1.19 -11.14
C GLY A 38 13.84 -1.69 -9.92
N TYR A 39 12.68 -2.32 -10.12
CA TYR A 39 11.89 -2.97 -9.07
C TYR A 39 11.67 -4.43 -9.43
N GLU A 40 11.89 -5.31 -8.47
CA GLU A 40 11.47 -6.71 -8.54
C GLU A 40 9.98 -6.84 -8.22
N PHE A 41 9.40 -8.00 -8.52
CA PHE A 41 7.98 -8.25 -8.27
C PHE A 41 7.65 -8.09 -6.78
N GLU A 42 8.53 -8.59 -5.92
CA GLU A 42 8.48 -8.51 -4.47
C GLU A 42 8.44 -7.07 -3.97
N ASP A 43 9.19 -6.15 -4.61
CA ASP A 43 9.20 -4.74 -4.24
C ASP A 43 7.86 -4.05 -4.52
N ILE A 44 7.23 -4.41 -5.64
CA ILE A 44 5.89 -3.91 -6.03
C ILE A 44 4.83 -4.45 -5.06
N VAL A 45 4.98 -5.71 -4.63
CA VAL A 45 4.10 -6.32 -3.63
C VAL A 45 4.26 -5.62 -2.27
N GLN A 46 5.49 -5.35 -1.80
CA GLN A 46 5.72 -4.62 -0.55
C GLN A 46 5.07 -3.22 -0.60
N HIS A 47 5.26 -2.47 -1.68
CA HIS A 47 4.64 -1.16 -1.87
C HIS A 47 3.10 -1.22 -1.86
N SER A 48 2.53 -2.29 -2.42
CA SER A 48 1.09 -2.52 -2.36
C SER A 48 0.62 -2.81 -0.94
N ILE A 49 1.35 -3.60 -0.16
CA ILE A 49 1.04 -3.89 1.25
C ILE A 49 1.11 -2.62 2.10
N LEU A 50 2.17 -1.83 1.96
CA LEU A 50 2.29 -0.52 2.62
C LEU A 50 1.07 0.36 2.30
N SER A 51 0.63 0.40 1.03
CA SER A 51 -0.57 1.15 0.65
C SER A 51 -1.86 0.65 1.33
N ILE A 52 -1.96 -0.65 1.63
CA ILE A 52 -3.08 -1.23 2.41
C ILE A 52 -3.02 -0.76 3.86
N ILE A 53 -1.84 -0.77 4.49
CA ILE A 53 -1.66 -0.30 5.87
C ILE A 53 -2.06 1.17 5.98
N LYS A 54 -1.58 2.00 5.05
CA LYS A 54 -2.00 3.40 4.93
C LYS A 54 -3.51 3.53 4.73
N ALA A 55 -4.11 2.71 3.86
CA ALA A 55 -5.55 2.71 3.64
C ALA A 55 -6.36 2.32 4.88
N ILE A 56 -5.89 1.36 5.69
CA ILE A 56 -6.51 1.02 6.98
C ILE A 56 -6.58 2.28 7.86
N ASN A 57 -5.46 3.01 7.97
CA ASN A 57 -5.37 4.20 8.80
C ASN A 57 -6.20 5.39 8.27
N LEU A 58 -6.30 5.56 6.95
CA LEU A 58 -7.06 6.65 6.34
C LEU A 58 -8.55 6.36 6.14
N TYR A 59 -8.97 5.09 6.12
CA TYR A 59 -10.35 4.73 5.78
C TYR A 59 -11.36 5.27 6.79
N ASN A 60 -12.41 5.93 6.30
CA ASN A 60 -13.56 6.33 7.11
C ASN A 60 -14.58 5.18 7.19
N ILE A 61 -14.85 4.71 8.41
CA ILE A 61 -15.72 3.55 8.68
C ILE A 61 -17.16 3.76 8.19
N ASN A 62 -17.59 5.02 8.08
CA ASN A 62 -18.93 5.39 7.59
C ASN A 62 -18.98 5.58 6.06
N SER A 63 -17.88 5.32 5.34
CA SER A 63 -17.80 5.45 3.89
C SER A 63 -18.26 4.17 3.15
N ASN A 64 -18.10 4.20 1.82
CA ASN A 64 -18.33 3.08 0.91
C ASN A 64 -17.45 1.87 1.24
N SER A 65 -17.77 0.70 0.66
CA SER A 65 -17.07 -0.56 0.88
C SER A 65 -15.53 -0.45 0.97
N PHE A 66 -14.98 -0.91 2.10
CA PHE A 66 -13.54 -0.99 2.32
C PHE A 66 -12.80 -1.77 1.23
N SER A 67 -13.40 -2.86 0.71
CA SER A 67 -12.80 -3.64 -0.38
C SER A 67 -12.62 -2.81 -1.65
N SER A 68 -13.63 -2.01 -2.01
CA SER A 68 -13.56 -1.14 -3.20
C SER A 68 -12.52 -0.04 -3.01
N PHE A 69 -12.44 0.52 -1.80
CA PHE A 69 -11.42 1.49 -1.43
C PHE A 69 -10.00 0.92 -1.54
N LEU A 70 -9.77 -0.31 -1.04
CA LEU A 70 -8.48 -0.99 -1.16
C LEU A 70 -8.11 -1.31 -2.60
N ALA A 71 -9.03 -1.82 -3.41
CA ALA A 71 -8.76 -2.09 -4.82
C ALA A 71 -8.30 -0.84 -5.59
N ILE A 72 -8.95 0.30 -5.33
CA ILE A 72 -8.54 1.58 -5.92
C ILE A 72 -7.16 2.00 -5.38
N THR A 73 -6.91 1.82 -4.09
CA THR A 73 -5.66 2.25 -3.43
C THR A 73 -4.45 1.46 -3.94
N VAL A 74 -4.52 0.13 -3.95
CA VAL A 74 -3.45 -0.75 -4.45
C VAL A 74 -3.11 -0.41 -5.91
N LYS A 75 -4.14 -0.31 -6.77
CA LYS A 75 -3.94 0.06 -8.17
C LYS A 75 -3.27 1.43 -8.32
N ARG A 76 -3.68 2.43 -7.54
CA ARG A 76 -3.08 3.77 -7.56
C ARG A 76 -1.64 3.75 -7.07
N SER A 77 -1.34 2.95 -6.04
CA SER A 77 0.03 2.78 -5.53
C SER A 77 0.97 2.33 -6.64
N ASN A 78 0.63 1.25 -7.35
CA ASN A 78 1.48 0.71 -8.42
C ASN A 78 1.61 1.67 -9.62
N ILE A 79 0.54 2.38 -9.98
CA ILE A 79 0.61 3.42 -11.03
C ILE A 79 1.53 4.57 -10.59
N ASN A 80 1.45 4.99 -9.34
CA ASN A 80 2.30 6.06 -8.81
C ASN A 80 3.77 5.62 -8.74
N LEU A 81 4.04 4.39 -8.34
CA LEU A 81 5.39 3.81 -8.34
C LEU A 81 5.99 3.79 -9.74
N LEU A 82 5.23 3.34 -10.74
CA LEU A 82 5.65 3.36 -12.14
C LEU A 82 5.89 4.80 -12.63
N LYS A 83 4.98 5.73 -12.33
CA LYS A 83 5.12 7.15 -12.73
C LYS A 83 6.32 7.82 -12.08
N GLY A 84 6.55 7.59 -10.78
CA GLY A 84 7.70 8.10 -10.05
C GLY A 84 8.99 7.62 -10.69
N THR A 85 9.07 6.31 -10.96
CA THR A 85 10.20 5.69 -11.65
C THR A 85 10.43 6.31 -13.04
N ILE A 86 9.41 6.38 -13.89
CA ILE A 86 9.51 7.00 -15.22
C ILE A 86 9.94 8.47 -15.13
N LYS A 87 9.43 9.22 -14.15
CA LYS A 87 9.80 10.62 -13.93
C LYS A 87 11.25 10.73 -13.49
N HIS A 88 11.71 9.90 -12.55
CA HIS A 88 13.12 9.84 -12.13
C HIS A 88 14.07 9.56 -13.29
N TYR A 89 13.66 8.73 -14.26
CA TYR A 89 14.45 8.49 -15.47
C TYR A 89 14.39 9.64 -16.50
N ARG A 90 13.42 10.56 -16.40
CA ARG A 90 13.21 11.66 -17.36
C ARG A 90 13.64 13.05 -16.83
N GLU A 91 13.63 13.25 -15.52
CA GLU A 91 13.90 14.52 -14.85
C GLU A 91 14.79 14.30 -13.61
N VAL A 92 15.77 15.18 -13.39
CA VAL A 92 16.50 15.27 -12.11
C VAL A 92 15.49 15.60 -11.01
N GLN A 93 15.58 14.92 -9.87
CA GLN A 93 14.60 14.92 -8.78
C GLN A 93 14.14 16.33 -8.39
N ASP A 94 12.82 16.57 -8.46
CA ASP A 94 12.16 17.61 -7.67
C ASP A 94 11.31 16.90 -6.62
N GLU A 95 11.83 16.86 -5.39
CA GLU A 95 11.27 16.17 -4.21
C GLU A 95 9.90 16.74 -3.79
N THR A 96 9.46 17.85 -4.39
CA THR A 96 8.28 18.59 -3.95
C THR A 96 6.94 18.09 -4.49
N ILE A 97 6.91 17.11 -5.41
CA ILE A 97 5.66 16.67 -6.08
C ILE A 97 4.97 15.47 -5.41
N LEU A 98 5.48 14.96 -4.29
CA LEU A 98 4.71 14.05 -3.42
C LEU A 98 3.72 14.82 -2.50
N ASN A 99 3.62 16.14 -2.61
CA ASN A 99 2.89 17.00 -1.66
C ASN A 99 1.51 17.50 -2.12
N ASN A 100 0.78 16.77 -2.98
CA ASN A 100 -0.57 17.21 -3.36
C ASN A 100 -1.64 16.11 -3.23
N SER A 101 -1.92 15.70 -1.99
CA SER A 101 -3.27 15.78 -1.37
C SER A 101 -3.30 15.03 -0.03
N ILE A 102 -3.15 15.75 1.09
CA ILE A 102 -3.48 15.30 2.46
C ILE A 102 -2.85 13.93 2.83
N ASP A 103 -1.53 13.92 2.99
CA ASP A 103 -0.79 12.77 3.52
C ASP A 103 -0.29 13.07 4.93
N LEU A 104 -1.10 12.72 5.94
CA LEU A 104 -0.69 12.79 7.36
C LEU A 104 -0.25 11.41 7.90
N TYR A 105 -0.16 10.39 7.04
CA TYR A 105 0.34 9.07 7.42
C TYR A 105 1.63 8.76 6.67
N GLY A 106 2.76 9.06 7.31
CA GLY A 106 4.07 8.53 6.94
C GLY A 106 4.22 7.12 7.49
N PHE A 107 4.76 6.20 6.69
CA PHE A 107 5.01 4.82 7.13
C PHE A 107 5.94 4.80 8.35
N THR A 108 5.65 3.94 9.32
CA THR A 108 6.56 3.68 10.43
C THR A 108 7.53 2.54 10.09
N VAL A 109 8.57 2.37 10.89
CA VAL A 109 9.50 1.24 10.74
C VAL A 109 8.76 -0.08 10.90
N GLU A 110 7.78 -0.15 11.79
CA GLU A 110 6.93 -1.33 11.98
C GLU A 110 6.11 -1.64 10.73
N ASP A 111 5.61 -0.64 10.01
CA ASP A 111 4.86 -0.85 8.76
C ASP A 111 5.75 -1.50 7.69
N GLU A 112 7.00 -1.06 7.59
CA GLU A 112 7.99 -1.62 6.66
C GLU A 112 8.35 -3.07 7.03
N VAL A 113 8.59 -3.33 8.31
CA VAL A 113 8.86 -4.70 8.81
C VAL A 113 7.67 -5.63 8.51
N ILE A 114 6.44 -5.18 8.77
CA ILE A 114 5.24 -5.97 8.44
C ILE A 114 5.18 -6.25 6.94
N ALA A 115 5.44 -5.26 6.09
CA ALA A 115 5.41 -5.44 4.65
C ALA A 115 6.48 -6.44 4.16
N TYR A 116 7.70 -6.36 4.71
CA TYR A 116 8.78 -7.28 4.40
C TYR A 116 8.45 -8.72 4.81
N ASP A 117 8.02 -8.93 6.06
CA ASP A 117 7.66 -10.25 6.59
C ASP A 117 6.52 -10.92 5.80
N MET A 118 5.59 -10.12 5.27
CA MET A 118 4.49 -10.62 4.44
C MET A 118 4.96 -11.10 3.07
N VAL A 119 5.98 -10.44 2.51
CA VAL A 119 6.55 -10.82 1.22
C VAL A 119 7.48 -12.00 1.34
N ASP A 120 8.23 -12.12 2.43
CA ASP A 120 9.07 -13.29 2.70
C ASP A 120 8.25 -14.60 2.86
N LYS A 121 6.96 -14.49 3.21
CA LYS A 121 6.03 -15.62 3.34
C LYS A 121 5.38 -16.07 2.02
N LEU A 122 5.63 -15.39 0.89
CA LEU A 122 5.05 -15.72 -0.42
C LEU A 122 5.69 -16.97 -1.04
#